data_AF-A0A530ADX3-F1
#
_entry.id   AF-A0A530ADX3-F1
#
_cell.length_a   1.000
_cell.length_b   1.000
_cell.length_c   1.000
_cell.angle_alpha   90.00
_cell.angle_beta   90.00
_cell.angle_gamma   90.00
#
_symmetry.space_group_name_H-M   'P 1'
#
loop_
_entity.id
_entity.type
_entity.pdbx_description
1 polymer ?
#
loop_
_entity_poly.entity_id
_entity_poly.type
_entity_poly.pdbx_seq_one_letter_code
_entity_poly.pdbx_strand_id
1 'polypeptide(L)'
;MRRYERDFKAGRINILNCSTTMEMGVDIGSVSSVMMTNVPPSIANYRQRVGRAGRRGQAVALAFTFCKDRPLDREAFRDPHGFLRRVLSAPKVTLSSRPIVQRHVNAFLLGAFMRDRGGDTIKMQIGAFLGCPTEPAEGRPLKADRPIETFIQWLERPVIAKAQETNLAALTKRSVLEGDRTLVEHTRNAITDLSKAFVAEWEGLVALAKDEGVREAGKSRMAVELKRMCGEFLLSGLADRGFLPGHGFPTDVVSFIPGKEFKLPEESQDGMRQFRTVGPQRSLDLAIRDYAPGSEVVLDGLVHKSAGVTL
;
A
#
# COMPACT_ATOMS: atom_id res chain seq x y z
N MET A 1 -12.99 1.16 -13.84
CA MET A 1 -13.92 1.73 -12.83
C MET A 1 -14.69 2.93 -13.38
N ARG A 2 -14.06 4.07 -13.70
CA ARG A 2 -14.73 5.29 -14.24
C ARG A 2 -15.66 5.06 -15.45
N ARG A 3 -15.31 4.12 -16.35
CA ARG A 3 -16.17 3.75 -17.49
C ARG A 3 -17.51 3.17 -17.04
N TYR A 4 -17.48 2.18 -16.13
CA TYR A 4 -18.69 1.52 -15.63
C TYR A 4 -19.58 2.47 -14.81
N GLU A 5 -18.99 3.35 -14.00
CA GLU A 5 -19.74 4.40 -13.28
C GLU A 5 -20.47 5.34 -14.24
N ARG A 6 -19.79 5.78 -15.30
CA ARG A 6 -20.37 6.65 -16.33
C ARG A 6 -21.47 5.94 -17.11
N ASP A 7 -21.28 4.68 -17.48
CA ASP A 7 -22.26 3.90 -18.23
C ASP A 7 -23.50 3.57 -17.38
N PHE A 8 -23.32 3.36 -16.08
CA PHE A 8 -24.42 3.21 -15.13
C PHE A 8 -25.19 4.53 -14.93
N LYS A 9 -24.49 5.66 -14.74
CA LYS A 9 -25.13 6.99 -14.68
C LYS A 9 -25.91 7.34 -15.95
N ALA A 10 -25.43 6.91 -17.11
CA ALA A 10 -26.08 7.13 -18.40
C ALA A 10 -27.24 6.15 -18.68
N GLY A 11 -27.57 5.24 -17.75
CA GLY A 11 -28.62 4.23 -17.95
C GLY A 11 -28.27 3.13 -18.96
N ARG A 12 -27.01 3.05 -19.42
CA ARG A 12 -26.54 1.96 -20.29
C ARG A 12 -26.31 0.67 -19.51
N ILE A 13 -26.05 0.79 -18.21
CA ILE A 13 -25.96 -0.33 -17.28
C ILE A 13 -27.08 -0.15 -16.26
N ASN A 14 -27.97 -1.15 -16.15
CA ASN A 14 -29.10 -1.12 -15.22
C ASN A 14 -28.75 -1.68 -13.82
N ILE A 15 -27.74 -2.55 -13.75
CA ILE A 15 -27.33 -3.22 -12.52
C ILE A 15 -25.81 -3.13 -12.39
N LEU A 16 -25.34 -2.60 -11.27
CA LEU A 16 -23.93 -2.54 -10.93
C LEU A 16 -23.71 -3.36 -9.65
N ASN A 17 -22.93 -4.44 -9.76
CA ASN A 17 -22.50 -5.22 -8.60
C ASN A 17 -21.21 -4.62 -8.03
N CYS A 18 -21.22 -4.35 -6.73
CA CYS A 18 -20.20 -3.54 -6.06
C CYS A 18 -19.73 -4.20 -4.75
N SER A 19 -18.45 -4.09 -4.44
CA SER A 19 -17.95 -4.35 -3.08
C SER A 19 -18.05 -3.09 -2.20
N THR A 20 -17.61 -3.20 -0.94
CA THR A 20 -17.52 -2.07 0.03
C THR A 20 -16.69 -0.91 -0.49
N THR A 21 -15.87 -1.11 -1.52
CA THR A 21 -15.09 -0.05 -2.18
C THR A 21 -15.95 1.07 -2.80
N MET A 22 -17.22 0.80 -3.10
CA MET A 22 -18.18 1.82 -3.58
C MET A 22 -19.11 2.35 -2.48
N GLU A 23 -18.89 1.94 -1.22
CA GLU A 23 -19.71 2.35 -0.09
C GLU A 23 -19.49 3.83 0.27
N MET A 24 -18.23 4.28 0.24
CA MET A 24 -17.82 5.66 0.52
C MET A 24 -17.17 6.30 -0.70
N GLY A 25 -17.50 7.55 -1.00
CA GLY A 25 -16.72 8.39 -1.93
C GLY A 25 -17.02 8.28 -3.43
N VAL A 26 -17.72 7.25 -3.92
CA VAL A 26 -18.13 7.21 -5.34
C VAL A 26 -19.43 7.98 -5.52
N ASP A 27 -19.40 8.99 -6.39
CA ASP A 27 -20.60 9.68 -6.85
C ASP A 27 -21.21 8.89 -8.01
N ILE A 28 -22.15 8.01 -7.70
CA ILE A 28 -22.92 7.22 -8.68
C ILE A 28 -24.27 7.91 -8.97
N GLY A 29 -24.53 9.09 -8.38
CA GLY A 29 -25.85 9.70 -8.39
C GLY A 29 -26.83 8.98 -7.46
N SER A 30 -28.12 9.30 -7.60
CA SER A 30 -29.20 8.65 -6.86
C SER A 30 -29.69 7.42 -7.60
N VAL A 31 -29.74 6.28 -6.92
CA VAL A 31 -30.36 5.07 -7.47
C VAL A 31 -31.79 4.92 -6.95
N SER A 32 -32.62 4.19 -7.68
CA SER A 32 -33.97 3.83 -7.24
C SER A 32 -33.95 2.71 -6.20
N SER A 33 -33.02 1.77 -6.35
CA SER A 33 -32.95 0.56 -5.54
C SER A 33 -31.52 0.21 -5.12
N VAL A 34 -31.36 -0.24 -3.88
CA VAL A 34 -30.11 -0.81 -3.35
C VAL A 34 -30.40 -2.23 -2.87
N MET A 35 -29.64 -3.19 -3.39
CA MET A 35 -29.70 -4.59 -2.98
C MET A 35 -28.42 -4.97 -2.25
N MET A 36 -28.57 -5.46 -1.02
CA MET A 36 -27.50 -5.98 -0.19
C MET A 36 -27.59 -7.51 -0.16
N THR A 37 -26.50 -8.21 -0.50
CA THR A 37 -26.45 -9.69 -0.57
C THR A 37 -26.16 -10.36 0.78
N ASN A 38 -25.95 -9.57 1.82
CA ASN A 38 -25.82 -9.96 3.22
C ASN A 38 -26.09 -8.74 4.10
N VAL A 39 -26.37 -8.97 5.38
CA VAL A 39 -26.45 -7.89 6.36
C VAL A 39 -25.07 -7.24 6.53
N PRO A 40 -24.94 -5.90 6.37
CA PRO A 40 -23.68 -5.19 6.60
C PRO A 40 -23.19 -5.32 8.05
N PRO A 41 -21.87 -5.40 8.28
CA PRO A 41 -21.31 -5.70 9.60
C PRO A 41 -21.62 -4.63 10.66
N SER A 42 -21.80 -3.37 10.24
CA SER A 42 -22.27 -2.30 11.13
C SER A 42 -23.48 -1.57 10.56
N ILE A 43 -24.25 -0.96 11.46
CA ILE A 43 -25.37 -0.08 11.10
C ILE A 43 -24.90 1.18 10.35
N ALA A 44 -23.64 1.60 10.54
CA ALA A 44 -23.03 2.68 9.76
C ALA A 44 -22.98 2.30 8.28
N ASN A 45 -22.48 1.09 8.00
CA ASN A 45 -22.37 0.57 6.64
C ASN A 45 -23.75 0.45 5.98
N TYR A 46 -24.73 -0.08 6.73
CA TYR A 46 -26.10 -0.20 6.25
C TYR A 46 -26.70 1.17 5.86
N ARG A 47 -26.60 2.16 6.75
CA ARG A 47 -27.13 3.51 6.49
C ARG A 47 -26.44 4.19 5.31
N GLN A 48 -25.13 4.04 5.17
CA GLN A 48 -24.38 4.57 4.02
C GLN A 48 -24.82 3.94 2.69
N ARG A 49 -25.07 2.63 2.67
CA ARG A 49 -25.55 1.91 1.48
C ARG A 49 -26.98 2.30 1.12
N VAL A 50 -27.90 2.25 2.08
CA VAL A 50 -29.32 2.60 1.84
C VAL A 50 -29.49 4.08 1.48
N GLY A 51 -28.68 4.98 2.04
CA GLY A 51 -28.69 6.41 1.70
C GLY A 51 -28.26 6.75 0.27
N ARG A 52 -27.90 5.75 -0.54
CA ARG A 52 -27.72 5.88 -2.00
C ARG A 52 -29.05 5.82 -2.76
N ALA A 53 -30.05 5.15 -2.19
CA ALA A 53 -31.41 5.18 -2.72
C ALA A 53 -32.17 6.42 -2.22
N GLY A 54 -33.09 6.94 -3.03
CA GLY A 54 -34.10 7.90 -2.57
C GLY A 54 -33.64 9.33 -2.30
N ARG A 55 -32.75 9.90 -3.14
CA ARG A 55 -32.45 11.35 -3.10
C ARG A 55 -33.51 12.16 -3.89
N ARG A 56 -33.55 13.48 -3.64
CA ARG A 56 -34.58 14.43 -4.14
C ARG A 56 -35.02 14.14 -5.58
N GLY A 57 -36.33 13.99 -5.79
CA GLY A 57 -36.96 13.80 -7.10
C GLY A 57 -37.36 12.35 -7.43
N GLN A 58 -36.96 11.36 -6.63
CA GLN A 58 -37.38 9.97 -6.78
C GLN A 58 -38.64 9.68 -5.95
N ALA A 59 -39.72 9.21 -6.58
CA ALA A 59 -40.99 8.93 -5.90
C ALA A 59 -40.95 7.68 -5.00
N VAL A 60 -40.03 6.74 -5.30
CA VAL A 60 -39.88 5.47 -4.57
C VAL A 60 -38.40 5.16 -4.41
N ALA A 61 -38.03 4.69 -3.22
CA ALA A 61 -36.71 4.20 -2.90
C ALA A 61 -36.83 2.82 -2.26
N LEU A 62 -36.18 1.80 -2.83
CA LEU A 62 -36.21 0.44 -2.30
C LEU A 62 -34.84 0.05 -1.74
N ALA A 63 -34.81 -0.38 -0.49
CA ALA A 63 -33.66 -1.05 0.10
C ALA A 63 -34.02 -2.51 0.40
N PHE A 64 -33.34 -3.43 -0.27
CA PHE A 64 -33.52 -4.86 -0.07
C PHE A 64 -32.26 -5.47 0.54
N THR A 65 -32.42 -6.23 1.62
CA THR A 65 -31.31 -6.95 2.26
C THR A 65 -31.62 -8.44 2.29
N PHE A 66 -30.81 -9.20 1.57
CA PHE A 66 -30.88 -10.65 1.61
C PHE A 66 -30.11 -11.17 2.82
N CYS A 67 -30.83 -11.73 3.80
CA CYS A 67 -30.23 -12.32 5.00
C CYS A 67 -29.85 -13.77 4.74
N LYS A 68 -28.55 -14.08 4.84
CA LYS A 68 -28.02 -15.46 4.70
C LYS A 68 -28.05 -16.21 6.03
N ASP A 69 -27.68 -17.48 6.00
CA ASP A 69 -27.58 -18.30 7.20
C ASP A 69 -26.29 -18.02 8.01
N ARG A 70 -26.15 -16.78 8.50
CA ARG A 70 -25.01 -16.31 9.30
C ARG A 70 -25.52 -15.70 10.61
N PRO A 71 -24.71 -15.67 11.69
CA PRO A 71 -25.16 -15.18 12.98
C PRO A 71 -25.77 -13.76 12.93
N LEU A 72 -25.06 -12.81 12.31
CA LEU A 72 -25.53 -11.42 12.18
C LEU A 72 -26.79 -11.31 11.32
N ASP A 73 -26.84 -12.05 10.21
CA ASP A 73 -27.98 -12.05 9.29
C ASP A 73 -29.24 -12.62 9.95
N ARG A 74 -29.12 -13.72 10.71
CA ARG A 74 -30.23 -14.28 11.52
C ARG A 74 -30.71 -13.31 12.57
N GLU A 75 -29.79 -12.66 13.28
CA GLU A 75 -30.13 -11.66 14.31
C GLU A 75 -30.92 -10.49 13.71
N ALA A 76 -30.43 -9.90 12.61
CA ALA A 76 -31.09 -8.79 11.93
C ALA A 76 -32.41 -9.20 11.26
N PHE A 77 -32.54 -10.44 10.79
CA PHE A 77 -33.80 -10.95 10.25
C PHE A 77 -34.85 -11.18 11.35
N ARG A 78 -34.43 -11.68 12.52
CA ARG A 78 -35.31 -11.93 13.66
C ARG A 78 -35.85 -10.66 14.29
N ASP A 79 -35.02 -9.62 14.40
CA ASP A 79 -35.43 -8.29 14.87
C ASP A 79 -34.86 -7.17 13.99
N PRO A 80 -35.51 -6.87 12.85
CA PRO A 80 -35.09 -5.81 11.95
C PRO A 80 -35.12 -4.43 12.60
N HIS A 81 -36.09 -4.17 13.49
CA HIS A 81 -36.21 -2.89 14.17
C HIS A 81 -35.06 -2.67 15.16
N GLY A 82 -34.68 -3.71 15.91
CA GLY A 82 -33.51 -3.69 16.79
C GLY A 82 -32.22 -3.42 16.03
N PHE A 83 -32.00 -4.11 14.90
CA PHE A 83 -30.83 -3.88 14.04
C PHE A 83 -30.76 -2.42 13.55
N LEU A 84 -31.88 -1.86 13.04
CA LEU A 84 -31.95 -0.50 12.51
C LEU A 84 -31.76 0.59 13.58
N ARG A 85 -32.12 0.29 14.83
CA ARG A 85 -31.99 1.18 15.99
C ARG A 85 -30.62 1.13 16.68
N ARG A 86 -29.71 0.24 16.26
CA ARG A 86 -28.35 0.17 16.83
C ARG A 86 -27.66 1.53 16.80
N VAL A 87 -26.99 1.85 17.90
CA VAL A 87 -26.22 3.09 18.04
C VAL A 87 -24.91 2.95 17.27
N LEU A 88 -24.54 4.01 16.55
CA LEU A 88 -23.24 4.10 15.89
C LEU A 88 -22.17 4.25 16.97
N SER A 89 -21.33 3.24 17.15
CA SER A 89 -20.14 3.38 17.99
C SER A 89 -19.21 4.41 17.36
N ALA A 90 -18.70 5.33 18.18
CA ALA A 90 -17.67 6.26 17.72
C ALA A 90 -16.43 5.45 17.26
N PRO A 91 -15.82 5.80 16.12
CA PRO A 91 -14.57 5.18 15.72
C PRO A 91 -13.53 5.42 16.81
N LYS A 92 -12.89 4.35 17.26
CA LYS A 92 -11.79 4.42 18.23
C LYS A 92 -10.48 4.41 17.47
N VAL A 93 -9.61 5.36 17.78
CA VAL A 93 -8.22 5.35 17.32
C VAL A 93 -7.36 4.79 18.43
N THR A 94 -6.62 3.73 18.15
CA THR A 94 -5.68 3.11 19.09
C THR A 94 -4.25 3.42 18.67
N LEU A 95 -3.47 4.00 19.59
CA LEU A 95 -2.03 4.24 19.41
C LEU A 95 -1.20 3.15 20.11
N SER A 96 -1.77 1.96 20.24
CA SER A 96 -1.17 0.81 20.94
C SER A 96 -0.24 -0.03 20.05
N SER A 97 -0.25 0.21 18.73
CA SER A 97 0.59 -0.55 17.79
C SER A 97 1.98 0.06 17.70
N ARG A 98 2.94 -0.60 18.34
CA ARG A 98 4.35 -0.19 18.35
C ARG A 98 4.92 -0.03 16.92
N PRO A 99 4.72 -0.97 15.98
CA PRO A 99 5.20 -0.81 14.61
C PRO A 99 4.63 0.42 13.89
N ILE A 100 3.34 0.72 14.08
CA ILE A 100 2.69 1.88 13.43
C ILE A 100 3.28 3.18 13.97
N VAL A 101 3.40 3.32 15.29
CA VAL A 101 3.96 4.53 15.90
C VAL A 101 5.43 4.69 15.50
N GLN A 102 6.21 3.60 15.47
CA GLN A 102 7.60 3.63 15.04
C GLN A 102 7.76 4.09 13.58
N ARG A 103 6.87 3.69 12.66
CA ARG A 103 6.88 4.18 11.27
C ARG A 103 6.70 5.70 11.19
N HIS A 104 5.87 6.28 12.04
CA HIS A 104 5.73 7.75 12.12
C HIS A 104 6.98 8.43 12.68
N VAL A 105 7.65 7.82 13.66
CA VAL A 105 8.97 8.26 14.15
C VAL A 105 10.02 8.23 13.03
N ASN A 106 10.07 7.14 12.26
CA ASN A 106 10.98 7.00 11.12
C ASN A 106 10.75 8.09 10.07
N ALA A 107 9.47 8.36 9.73
CA ALA A 107 9.09 9.42 8.80
C ALA A 107 9.50 10.82 9.30
N PHE A 108 9.31 11.08 10.60
CA PHE A 108 9.72 12.33 11.22
C PHE A 108 11.25 12.53 11.12
N LEU A 109 12.03 11.52 11.49
CA LEU A 109 13.49 11.59 11.48
C LEU A 109 14.06 11.68 10.06
N LEU A 110 13.50 10.93 9.11
CA LEU A 110 13.86 11.07 7.70
C LEU A 110 13.56 12.48 7.19
N GLY A 111 12.40 13.03 7.51
CA GLY A 111 12.05 14.41 7.16
C GLY A 111 12.97 15.45 7.79
N ALA A 112 13.40 15.24 9.04
CA ALA A 112 14.35 16.11 9.73
C ALA A 112 15.74 16.08 9.06
N PHE A 113 16.25 14.89 8.73
CA PHE A 113 17.50 14.71 7.99
C PHE A 113 17.47 15.43 6.62
N MET A 114 16.37 15.31 5.89
CA MET A 114 16.26 15.92 4.55
C MET A 114 16.21 17.45 4.61
N ARG A 115 15.55 18.02 5.63
CA ARG A 115 15.56 19.48 5.86
C ARG A 115 16.96 20.00 6.20
N ASP A 116 17.72 19.26 7.00
CA ASP A 116 19.11 19.61 7.36
C ASP A 116 20.02 19.68 6.13
N ARG A 117 19.68 18.93 5.06
CA ARG A 117 20.44 18.87 3.80
C ARG A 117 19.92 19.75 2.68
N GLY A 118 18.81 20.46 2.87
CA GLY A 118 18.21 21.32 1.84
C GLY A 118 17.71 20.57 0.59
N GLY A 119 17.34 19.28 0.71
CA GLY A 119 17.02 18.42 -0.42
C GLY A 119 15.53 18.39 -0.83
N ASP A 120 15.28 18.14 -2.12
CA ASP A 120 13.95 17.94 -2.70
C ASP A 120 13.68 16.43 -2.92
N THR A 121 13.01 15.79 -1.95
CA THR A 121 12.88 14.33 -1.84
C THR A 121 11.81 13.72 -2.74
N ILE A 122 10.93 14.54 -3.32
CA ILE A 122 9.72 14.06 -4.01
C ILE A 122 10.06 13.25 -5.26
N LYS A 123 11.19 13.58 -5.92
CA LYS A 123 11.63 12.91 -7.16
C LYS A 123 12.72 11.86 -6.96
N MET A 124 13.20 11.69 -5.73
CA MET A 124 14.29 10.75 -5.46
C MET A 124 13.79 9.32 -5.60
N GLN A 125 14.59 8.47 -6.25
CA GLN A 125 14.32 7.04 -6.37
C GLN A 125 14.96 6.26 -5.22
N ILE A 126 14.36 5.15 -4.82
CA ILE A 126 14.85 4.32 -3.71
C ILE A 126 16.23 3.72 -4.00
N GLY A 127 16.49 3.29 -5.24
CA GLY A 127 17.81 2.78 -5.65
C GLY A 127 18.91 3.83 -5.49
N ALA A 128 18.64 5.07 -5.90
CA ALA A 128 19.56 6.19 -5.71
C ALA A 128 19.84 6.48 -4.23
N PHE A 129 18.82 6.37 -3.36
CA PHE A 129 18.98 6.58 -1.92
C PHE A 129 19.82 5.48 -1.26
N LEU A 130 19.57 4.21 -1.61
CA LEU A 130 20.26 3.04 -1.07
C LEU A 130 21.62 2.76 -1.72
N GLY A 131 21.97 3.50 -2.78
CA GLY A 131 23.21 3.32 -3.53
C GLY A 131 23.21 2.03 -4.35
N CYS A 132 22.09 1.73 -5.00
CA CYS A 132 21.84 0.58 -5.85
C CYS A 132 21.38 1.09 -7.24
N PRO A 133 22.28 1.10 -8.23
CA PRO A 133 21.96 1.55 -9.59
C PRO A 133 20.89 0.72 -10.29
N THR A 134 20.20 1.32 -11.27
CA THR A 134 19.18 0.64 -12.09
C THR A 134 19.77 -0.23 -13.19
N GLU A 135 21.04 -0.03 -13.55
CA GLU A 135 21.72 -0.77 -14.61
C GLU A 135 22.66 -1.83 -14.00
N PRO A 136 22.55 -3.12 -14.36
CA PRO A 136 23.38 -4.19 -13.76
C PRO A 136 24.90 -4.03 -13.99
N ALA A 137 25.28 -3.26 -15.02
CA ALA A 137 26.68 -2.97 -15.35
C ALA A 137 27.27 -1.89 -14.44
N GLU A 138 26.43 -1.04 -13.82
CA GLU A 138 26.88 0.01 -12.92
C GLU A 138 27.15 -0.57 -11.53
N GLY A 139 28.38 -0.42 -11.06
CA GLY A 139 28.75 -0.77 -9.69
C GLY A 139 28.14 0.19 -8.69
N ARG A 140 27.97 -0.26 -7.43
CA ARG A 140 27.49 0.61 -6.36
C ARG A 140 28.49 1.76 -6.12
N PRO A 141 28.02 3.00 -5.90
CA PRO A 141 28.89 4.12 -5.58
C PRO A 141 29.66 3.87 -4.27
N LEU A 142 30.71 4.66 -4.04
CA LEU A 142 31.48 4.58 -2.79
C LEU A 142 30.57 4.75 -1.58
N LYS A 143 30.88 4.05 -0.48
CA LYS A 143 30.05 4.05 0.73
C LYS A 143 29.77 5.46 1.24
N ALA A 144 30.75 6.37 1.19
CA ALA A 144 30.63 7.74 1.65
C ALA A 144 29.62 8.58 0.84
N ASP A 145 29.42 8.25 -0.44
CA ASP A 145 28.55 9.01 -1.35
C ASP A 145 27.09 8.53 -1.30
N ARG A 146 26.82 7.43 -0.59
CA ARG A 146 25.47 6.84 -0.50
C ARG A 146 24.60 7.65 0.45
N PRO A 147 23.45 8.18 0.00
CA PRO A 147 22.54 8.93 0.87
C PRO A 147 22.11 8.14 2.11
N ILE A 148 21.90 6.83 1.97
CA ILE A 148 21.56 5.96 3.11
C ILE A 148 22.63 5.94 4.20
N GLU A 149 23.90 5.87 3.84
CA GLU A 149 25.02 5.83 4.79
C GLU A 149 25.12 7.15 5.55
N THR A 150 24.90 8.24 4.83
CA THR A 150 24.88 9.55 5.46
C THR A 150 23.68 9.77 6.38
N PHE A 151 22.53 9.14 6.09
CA PHE A 151 21.37 9.15 6.99
C PHE A 151 21.64 8.33 8.25
N ILE A 152 22.24 7.15 8.11
CA ILE A 152 22.66 6.31 9.26
C ILE A 152 23.65 7.08 10.13
N GLN A 153 24.69 7.68 9.55
CA GLN A 153 25.65 8.51 10.27
C GLN A 153 25.00 9.72 10.96
N TRP A 154 23.97 10.30 10.35
CA TRP A 154 23.23 11.40 10.95
C TRP A 154 22.46 10.94 12.19
N LEU A 155 21.83 9.76 12.16
CA LEU A 155 21.15 9.16 13.31
C LEU A 155 22.10 8.79 14.46
N GLU A 156 23.36 8.47 14.17
CA GLU A 156 24.37 8.11 15.18
C GLU A 156 24.91 9.32 15.96
N ARG A 157 24.68 10.54 15.48
CA ARG A 157 25.15 11.77 16.17
C ARG A 157 24.35 11.98 17.47
N PRO A 158 24.99 12.00 18.66
CA PRO A 158 24.29 12.21 19.93
C PRO A 158 23.54 13.54 19.99
N VAL A 159 24.04 14.56 19.28
CA VAL A 159 23.42 15.88 19.16
C VAL A 159 22.02 15.79 18.55
N ILE A 160 21.80 14.87 17.61
CA ILE A 160 20.50 14.72 16.93
C ILE A 160 19.46 14.11 17.88
N ALA A 161 19.83 13.08 18.64
CA ALA A 161 18.94 12.49 19.64
C ALA A 161 18.47 13.54 20.67
N LYS A 162 19.40 14.38 21.14
CA LYS A 162 19.08 15.48 22.06
C LYS A 162 18.25 16.59 21.39
N ALA A 163 18.60 16.98 20.16
CA ALA A 163 17.90 18.04 19.43
C ALA A 163 16.45 17.66 19.09
N GLN A 164 16.18 16.36 18.87
CA GLN A 164 14.84 15.87 18.52
C GLN A 164 14.03 15.36 19.71
N GLU A 165 14.57 15.35 20.92
CA GLU A 165 13.92 14.78 22.11
C GLU A 165 12.53 15.37 22.35
N THR A 166 12.39 16.70 22.33
CA THR A 166 11.09 17.38 22.53
C THR A 166 10.09 17.04 21.42
N ASN A 167 10.54 16.96 20.17
CA ASN A 167 9.67 16.65 19.04
C ASN A 167 9.21 15.19 19.07
N LEU A 168 10.11 14.27 19.41
CA LEU A 168 9.80 12.85 19.55
C LEU A 168 8.83 12.61 20.72
N ALA A 169 9.05 13.27 21.86
CA ALA A 169 8.12 13.22 22.99
C ALA A 169 6.73 13.76 22.65
N ALA A 170 6.65 14.83 21.84
CA ALA A 170 5.38 15.34 21.34
C ALA A 170 4.69 14.37 20.38
N LEU A 171 5.47 13.73 19.48
CA LEU A 171 4.96 12.79 18.48
C LEU A 171 4.42 11.50 19.10
N THR A 172 5.09 10.96 20.13
CA THR A 172 4.71 9.69 20.77
C THR A 172 3.77 9.87 21.96
N LYS A 173 3.36 11.10 22.28
CA LYS A 173 2.42 11.39 23.38
C LYS A 173 1.13 10.57 23.26
N ARG A 174 0.71 9.92 24.36
CA ARG A 174 -0.46 9.03 24.46
C ARG A 174 -0.40 7.79 23.57
N SER A 175 0.80 7.41 23.13
CA SER A 175 1.03 6.18 22.37
C SER A 175 1.74 5.13 23.21
N VAL A 176 1.85 3.90 22.70
CA VAL A 176 2.65 2.83 23.30
C VAL A 176 4.15 3.15 23.39
N LEU A 177 4.62 4.17 22.67
CA LEU A 177 6.03 4.61 22.66
C LEU A 177 6.26 5.90 23.46
N GLU A 178 5.28 6.34 24.26
CA GLU A 178 5.45 7.49 25.14
C GLU A 178 6.57 7.23 26.16
N GLY A 179 7.54 8.13 26.24
CA GLY A 179 8.70 8.00 27.15
C GLY A 179 9.81 7.06 26.65
N ASP A 180 9.67 6.41 25.49
CA ASP A 180 10.73 5.59 24.91
C ASP A 180 11.90 6.49 24.44
N ARG A 181 13.10 6.25 24.99
CA ARG A 181 14.33 6.99 24.65
C ARG A 181 15.16 6.34 23.55
N THR A 182 14.78 5.14 23.11
CA THR A 182 15.50 4.32 22.12
C THR A 182 14.94 4.50 20.70
N LEU A 183 14.06 5.47 20.48
CA LEU A 183 13.38 5.72 19.20
C LEU A 183 14.32 5.97 18.01
N VAL A 184 15.40 6.73 18.23
CA VAL A 184 16.41 7.01 17.20
C VAL A 184 17.20 5.74 16.88
N GLU A 185 17.53 4.96 17.89
CA GLU A 185 18.21 3.67 17.72
C GLU A 185 17.35 2.67 16.94
N HIS A 186 16.06 2.55 17.30
CA HIS A 186 15.11 1.71 16.55
C HIS A 186 14.98 2.14 15.09
N THR A 187 14.98 3.45 14.81
CA THR A 187 14.95 3.98 13.44
C THR A 187 16.21 3.58 12.68
N ARG A 188 17.38 3.72 13.31
CA ARG A 188 18.67 3.36 12.74
C ARG A 188 18.75 1.86 12.44
N ASN A 189 18.31 1.02 13.37
CA ASN A 189 18.31 -0.43 13.18
C ASN A 189 17.35 -0.82 12.04
N ALA A 190 16.13 -0.28 12.03
CA ALA A 190 15.14 -0.55 11.00
C ALA A 190 15.62 -0.15 9.59
N ILE A 191 16.23 1.02 9.43
CA ILE A 191 16.74 1.43 8.11
C ILE A 191 17.97 0.64 7.68
N THR A 192 18.81 0.23 8.63
CA THR A 192 19.99 -0.60 8.36
C THR A 192 19.57 -1.99 7.88
N ASP A 193 18.59 -2.61 8.54
CA ASP A 193 18.08 -3.93 8.17
C ASP A 193 17.35 -3.89 6.83
N LEU A 194 16.54 -2.87 6.58
CA LEU A 194 15.93 -2.63 5.25
C LEU A 194 17.01 -2.49 4.18
N SER A 195 18.05 -1.68 4.43
CA SER A 195 19.12 -1.48 3.46
C SER A 195 19.87 -2.76 3.17
N LYS A 196 20.12 -3.61 4.17
CA LYS A 196 20.76 -4.92 3.97
C LYS A 196 19.89 -5.84 3.11
N ALA A 197 18.59 -5.94 3.42
CA ALA A 197 17.65 -6.77 2.67
C ALA A 197 17.54 -6.31 1.21
N PHE A 198 17.38 -5.01 0.97
CA PHE A 198 17.31 -4.44 -0.38
C PHE A 198 18.59 -4.70 -1.18
N VAL A 199 19.76 -4.57 -0.54
CA VAL A 199 21.04 -4.83 -1.19
C VAL A 199 21.18 -6.30 -1.57
N ALA A 200 20.79 -7.22 -0.69
CA ALA A 200 20.84 -8.65 -0.99
C ALA A 200 19.94 -9.03 -2.18
N GLU A 201 18.72 -8.49 -2.23
CA GLU A 201 17.79 -8.65 -3.35
C GLU A 201 18.38 -8.04 -4.65
N TRP A 202 18.97 -6.85 -4.56
CA TRP A 202 19.64 -6.21 -5.70
C TRP A 202 20.83 -7.03 -6.21
N GLU A 203 21.70 -7.53 -5.32
CA GLU A 203 22.85 -8.37 -5.68
C GLU A 203 22.42 -9.68 -6.35
N GLY A 204 21.34 -10.30 -5.86
CA GLY A 204 20.72 -11.47 -6.48
C GLY A 204 20.22 -11.19 -7.90
N LEU A 205 19.49 -10.09 -8.10
CA LEU A 205 19.00 -9.68 -9.42
C LEU A 205 20.13 -9.33 -10.38
N VAL A 206 21.21 -8.67 -9.92
CA VAL A 206 22.39 -8.37 -10.74
C VAL A 206 23.11 -9.65 -11.15
N ALA A 207 23.28 -10.62 -10.23
CA ALA A 207 23.90 -11.90 -10.55
C ALA A 207 23.10 -12.66 -11.61
N LEU A 208 21.78 -12.79 -11.43
CA LEU A 208 20.91 -13.45 -12.39
C LEU A 208 20.86 -12.73 -13.75
N ALA A 209 20.87 -11.39 -13.75
CA ALA A 209 20.90 -10.61 -14.98
C ALA A 209 22.20 -10.79 -15.77
N LYS A 210 23.34 -10.99 -15.10
CA LYS A 210 24.63 -11.30 -15.73
C LYS A 210 24.66 -12.71 -16.31
N ASP A 211 24.07 -13.69 -15.62
CA ASP A 211 23.98 -15.08 -16.10
C ASP A 211 23.05 -15.21 -17.32
N GLU A 212 21.94 -14.46 -17.35
CA GLU A 212 21.05 -14.39 -18.54
C GLU A 212 21.71 -13.65 -19.73
N GLY A 213 22.73 -12.81 -19.46
CA GLY A 213 23.43 -11.94 -20.41
C GLY A 213 24.23 -12.63 -21.52
N VAL A 214 24.23 -13.96 -21.61
CA VAL A 214 24.77 -14.70 -22.78
C VAL A 214 23.77 -14.73 -23.95
N ARG A 215 22.51 -14.29 -23.76
CA ARG A 215 21.49 -14.19 -24.82
C ARG A 215 20.79 -12.81 -24.77
N GLU A 216 21.28 -11.86 -25.57
CA GLU A 216 20.75 -10.51 -25.80
C GLU A 216 20.70 -9.55 -24.57
N ALA A 217 21.77 -8.76 -24.44
CA ALA A 217 21.87 -7.63 -23.54
C ALA A 217 20.80 -6.56 -23.86
N GLY A 218 19.83 -6.38 -22.95
CA GLY A 218 18.82 -5.33 -23.02
C GLY A 218 17.37 -5.78 -22.77
N LYS A 219 17.10 -7.10 -22.72
CA LYS A 219 15.74 -7.63 -22.52
C LYS A 219 15.66 -8.79 -21.52
N SER A 220 16.66 -8.97 -20.67
CA SER A 220 16.59 -9.99 -19.63
C SER A 220 15.49 -9.59 -18.62
N ARG A 221 14.65 -10.55 -18.23
CA ARG A 221 13.50 -10.29 -17.33
C ARG A 221 14.00 -9.71 -15.99
N MET A 222 15.18 -10.14 -15.57
CA MET A 222 15.84 -9.68 -14.35
C MET A 222 16.31 -8.23 -14.43
N ALA A 223 16.80 -7.77 -15.60
CA ALA A 223 17.17 -6.37 -15.80
C ALA A 223 15.96 -5.42 -15.73
N VAL A 224 14.80 -5.86 -16.25
CA VAL A 224 13.54 -5.10 -16.12
C VAL A 224 13.11 -5.01 -14.66
N GLU A 225 13.23 -6.11 -13.92
CA GLU A 225 12.87 -6.16 -12.50
C GLU A 225 13.80 -5.31 -11.64
N LEU A 226 15.11 -5.35 -11.89
CA LEU A 226 16.11 -4.50 -11.23
C LEU A 226 15.78 -3.01 -11.44
N LYS A 227 15.49 -2.62 -12.69
CA LYS A 227 15.12 -1.25 -13.05
C LYS A 227 13.83 -0.82 -12.36
N ARG A 228 12.86 -1.73 -12.23
CA ARG A 228 11.59 -1.49 -11.52
C ARG A 228 11.82 -1.29 -10.02
N MET A 229 12.56 -2.20 -9.39
CA MET A 229 12.86 -2.18 -7.95
C MET A 229 13.62 -0.91 -7.55
N CYS A 230 14.62 -0.51 -8.33
CA CYS A 230 15.46 0.64 -8.04
C CYS A 230 14.82 1.97 -8.46
N GLY A 231 13.97 1.96 -9.50
CA GLY A 231 13.32 3.14 -10.07
C GLY A 231 12.06 3.61 -9.32
N GLU A 232 11.64 2.90 -8.28
CA GLU A 232 10.51 3.30 -7.45
C GLU A 232 10.81 4.61 -6.68
N PHE A 233 9.80 5.48 -6.51
CA PHE A 233 9.93 6.67 -5.68
C PHE A 233 10.30 6.31 -4.24
N LEU A 234 11.24 7.08 -3.65
CA LEU A 234 11.81 6.81 -2.34
C LEU A 234 10.74 6.61 -1.25
N LEU A 235 9.77 7.53 -1.16
CA LEU A 235 8.76 7.48 -0.11
C LEU A 235 7.85 6.27 -0.26
N SER A 236 7.44 5.93 -1.48
CA SER A 236 6.64 4.74 -1.76
C SER A 236 7.42 3.47 -1.45
N GLY A 237 8.66 3.36 -1.95
CA GLY A 237 9.47 2.16 -1.75
C GLY A 237 9.82 1.89 -0.29
N LEU A 238 9.99 2.95 0.53
CA LEU A 238 10.19 2.80 1.97
C LEU A 238 8.88 2.48 2.72
N ALA A 239 7.73 2.95 2.24
CA ALA A 239 6.43 2.63 2.83
C ALA A 239 6.01 1.19 2.55
N ASP A 240 6.20 0.71 1.32
CA ASP A 240 5.89 -0.66 0.89
C ASP A 240 6.72 -1.69 1.65
N ARG A 241 7.96 -1.32 2.02
CA ARG A 241 8.90 -2.10 2.86
C ARG A 241 8.74 -1.86 4.36
N GLY A 242 7.66 -1.20 4.77
CA GLY A 242 7.28 -1.07 6.18
C GLY A 242 8.15 -0.13 7.02
N PHE A 243 9.04 0.66 6.42
CA PHE A 243 9.84 1.66 7.14
C PHE A 243 9.05 2.96 7.39
N LEU A 244 8.26 3.40 6.41
CA LEU A 244 7.37 4.56 6.52
C LEU A 244 5.90 4.15 6.71
N PRO A 245 5.03 5.07 7.15
CA PRO A 245 3.59 4.83 7.13
C PRO A 245 3.10 4.71 5.68
N GLY A 246 2.42 3.61 5.36
CA GLY A 246 1.84 3.38 4.04
C GLY A 246 0.40 3.90 3.92
N HIS A 247 0.05 4.43 2.75
CA HIS A 247 -1.34 4.73 2.39
C HIS A 247 -2.03 3.49 1.82
N GLY A 248 -2.26 2.49 2.66
CA GLY A 248 -2.97 1.27 2.28
C GLY A 248 -2.73 0.14 3.27
N PHE A 249 -3.80 -0.59 3.61
CA PHE A 249 -3.65 -1.95 4.09
C PHE A 249 -3.55 -2.86 2.86
N PRO A 250 -2.56 -3.77 2.77
CA PRO A 250 -1.53 -4.13 3.75
C PRO A 250 -0.14 -3.49 3.51
N THR A 251 0.71 -3.48 4.53
CA THR A 251 2.17 -3.23 4.41
C THR A 251 2.90 -4.57 4.21
N ASP A 252 4.11 -4.56 3.66
CA ASP A 252 4.85 -5.77 3.27
C ASP A 252 4.12 -6.54 2.16
N VAL A 253 3.90 -5.85 1.04
CA VAL A 253 3.15 -6.38 -0.10
C VAL A 253 4.06 -7.12 -1.08
N VAL A 254 3.64 -8.31 -1.47
CA VAL A 254 4.22 -9.05 -2.58
C VAL A 254 3.42 -8.75 -3.84
N SER A 255 4.12 -8.45 -4.92
CA SER A 255 3.52 -8.20 -6.22
C SER A 255 3.59 -9.46 -7.08
N PHE A 256 2.47 -9.85 -7.69
CA PHE A 256 2.48 -10.90 -8.71
C PHE A 256 3.05 -10.36 -10.02
N ILE A 257 4.01 -11.05 -10.63
CA ILE A 257 4.68 -10.63 -11.87
C ILE A 257 4.16 -11.49 -13.04
N PRO A 258 3.31 -10.98 -13.93
CA PRO A 258 2.84 -11.75 -15.08
C PRO A 258 3.95 -11.91 -16.13
N GLY A 259 4.02 -13.08 -16.77
CA GLY A 259 5.10 -13.46 -17.69
C GLY A 259 5.03 -12.89 -19.12
N LYS A 260 4.09 -12.00 -19.46
CA LYS A 260 4.03 -11.33 -20.78
C LYS A 260 4.20 -9.83 -20.64
N GLU A 261 4.91 -9.23 -21.60
CA GLU A 261 5.14 -7.78 -21.75
C GLU A 261 3.83 -7.00 -21.60
N PHE A 262 3.59 -6.45 -20.40
CA PHE A 262 2.62 -5.40 -20.22
C PHE A 262 3.33 -4.07 -20.49
N LYS A 263 2.78 -3.28 -21.42
CA LYS A 263 3.31 -1.95 -21.75
C LYS A 263 3.48 -1.14 -20.48
N LEU A 264 4.69 -0.61 -20.28
CA LEU A 264 4.95 0.44 -19.29
C LEU A 264 3.90 1.56 -19.48
N PRO A 265 3.21 2.02 -18.42
CA PRO A 265 2.38 3.22 -18.53
C PRO A 265 3.26 4.40 -18.94
N GLU A 266 2.79 5.24 -19.86
CA GLU A 266 3.47 6.49 -20.22
C GLU A 266 3.78 7.32 -18.97
N GLU A 267 4.98 7.92 -18.90
CA GLU A 267 5.41 8.81 -17.83
C GLU A 267 4.37 9.92 -17.60
N SER A 268 3.82 9.98 -16.39
CA SER A 268 2.92 11.02 -15.94
C SER A 268 3.70 11.87 -14.96
N GLN A 269 3.90 13.14 -15.32
CA GLN A 269 4.73 14.10 -14.59
C GLN A 269 4.24 14.43 -13.17
N ASP A 270 3.04 14.01 -12.79
CA ASP A 270 2.51 14.17 -11.44
C ASP A 270 2.84 12.95 -10.58
N GLY A 271 3.71 13.16 -9.58
CA GLY A 271 4.18 12.18 -8.58
C GLY A 271 3.11 11.59 -7.67
N MET A 272 1.89 11.40 -8.16
CA MET A 272 0.76 10.86 -7.42
C MET A 272 0.28 9.50 -7.93
N ARG A 273 0.66 9.01 -9.13
CA ARG A 273 0.12 7.74 -9.66
C ARG A 273 1.00 6.96 -10.66
N GLN A 274 2.29 6.80 -10.40
CA GLN A 274 3.13 5.82 -11.12
C GLN A 274 3.93 5.06 -10.08
N PHE A 275 3.80 3.75 -9.86
CA PHE A 275 3.62 2.63 -10.76
C PHE A 275 2.38 1.84 -10.33
N ARG A 276 1.34 1.77 -11.16
CA ARG A 276 0.27 0.81 -10.86
C ARG A 276 0.85 -0.58 -11.12
N THR A 277 1.10 -1.28 -10.03
CA THR A 277 1.72 -2.60 -9.93
C THR A 277 1.26 -3.53 -11.06
N VAL A 278 2.22 -4.16 -11.74
CA VAL A 278 1.99 -4.97 -12.96
C VAL A 278 1.22 -6.27 -12.67
N GLY A 279 0.90 -6.54 -11.40
CA GLY A 279 -0.06 -7.56 -11.00
C GLY A 279 -0.67 -7.26 -9.62
N PRO A 280 -1.60 -8.10 -9.13
CA PRO A 280 -2.20 -7.91 -7.83
C PRO A 280 -1.14 -7.84 -6.74
N GLN A 281 -1.35 -6.96 -5.77
CA GLN A 281 -0.59 -6.93 -4.53
C GLN A 281 -1.38 -7.64 -3.44
N ARG A 282 -0.66 -8.41 -2.62
CA ARG A 282 -1.17 -9.09 -1.44
C ARG A 282 -0.19 -8.89 -0.31
N SER A 283 -0.67 -8.87 0.94
CA SER A 283 0.20 -8.95 2.10
C SER A 283 1.02 -10.23 2.04
N LEU A 284 2.22 -10.21 2.61
CA LEU A 284 3.12 -11.36 2.61
C LEU A 284 2.46 -12.67 3.06
N ASP A 285 1.64 -12.64 4.12
CA ASP A 285 0.92 -13.81 4.64
C ASP A 285 -0.07 -14.41 3.64
N LEU A 286 -0.77 -13.56 2.87
CA LEU A 286 -1.67 -14.01 1.82
C LEU A 286 -0.91 -14.42 0.56
N ALA A 287 0.16 -13.69 0.23
CA ALA A 287 0.96 -13.92 -0.96
C ALA A 287 1.68 -15.26 -0.93
N ILE A 288 2.17 -15.70 0.23
CA ILE A 288 2.80 -17.03 0.39
C ILE A 288 1.85 -18.14 -0.11
N ARG A 289 0.55 -18.02 0.18
CA ARG A 289 -0.45 -18.98 -0.28
C ARG A 289 -0.88 -18.71 -1.71
N ASP A 290 -1.31 -17.49 -2.00
CA ASP A 290 -1.98 -17.13 -3.24
C ASP A 290 -1.00 -17.12 -4.44
N TYR A 291 0.30 -16.91 -4.21
CA TYR A 291 1.35 -16.92 -5.22
C TYR A 291 2.28 -18.13 -5.15
N ALA A 292 1.96 -19.14 -4.34
CA ALA A 292 2.73 -20.39 -4.29
C ALA A 292 2.84 -21.02 -5.69
N PRO A 293 3.98 -21.69 -6.02
CA PRO A 293 4.15 -22.36 -7.30
C PRO A 293 2.97 -23.28 -7.62
N GLY A 294 2.41 -23.14 -8.82
CA GLY A 294 1.24 -23.89 -9.28
C GLY A 294 -0.12 -23.25 -8.97
N SER A 295 -0.17 -22.21 -8.13
CA SER A 295 -1.40 -21.46 -7.83
C SER A 295 -1.87 -20.64 -9.03
N GLU A 296 -3.18 -20.49 -9.18
CA GLU A 296 -3.81 -19.74 -10.26
C GLU A 296 -4.24 -18.35 -9.80
N VAL A 297 -3.84 -17.33 -10.54
CA VAL A 297 -4.15 -15.92 -10.28
C VAL A 297 -4.87 -15.34 -11.48
N VAL A 298 -6.06 -14.79 -11.26
CA VAL A 298 -6.85 -14.15 -12.32
C VAL A 298 -6.46 -12.67 -12.43
N LEU A 299 -5.98 -12.26 -13.59
CA LEU A 299 -5.60 -10.88 -13.92
C LEU A 299 -6.24 -10.49 -15.26
N ASP A 300 -6.99 -9.39 -15.30
CA ASP A 300 -7.61 -8.84 -16.53
C ASP A 300 -8.38 -9.86 -17.38
N GLY A 301 -9.03 -10.84 -16.74
CA GLY A 301 -9.81 -11.89 -17.41
C GLY A 301 -9.00 -13.07 -17.92
N LEU A 302 -7.68 -13.09 -17.67
CA LEU A 302 -6.79 -14.21 -17.96
C LEU A 302 -6.41 -14.95 -16.67
N VAL A 303 -6.24 -16.27 -16.77
CA VAL A 303 -5.76 -17.12 -15.67
C VAL A 303 -4.25 -17.30 -15.83
N HIS A 304 -3.48 -16.82 -14.87
CA HIS A 304 -2.03 -16.98 -14.81
C HIS A 304 -1.67 -18.06 -13.80
N LYS A 305 -0.77 -18.98 -14.16
CA LYS A 305 -0.23 -19.97 -13.24
C LYS A 305 1.10 -19.48 -12.67
N SER A 306 1.19 -19.40 -11.34
CA SER A 306 2.43 -19.02 -10.66
C SER A 306 3.52 -20.05 -10.94
N ALA A 307 4.65 -19.60 -11.49
CA ALA A 307 5.81 -20.44 -11.73
C ALA A 307 6.70 -20.60 -10.49
N GLY A 308 6.60 -19.66 -9.53
CA GLY A 308 7.35 -19.66 -8.29
C GLY A 308 7.61 -18.26 -7.75
N VAL A 309 8.47 -18.19 -6.73
CA VAL A 309 8.88 -16.95 -6.06
C VAL A 309 10.22 -16.50 -6.67
N THR A 310 10.35 -15.20 -6.94
CA THR A 310 11.64 -14.61 -7.34
C THR A 310 12.34 -14.24 -6.03
N LEU A 311 13.51 -14.83 -5.77
CA LEU A 311 14.31 -14.61 -4.57
C LEU A 311 15.10 -13.31 -4.66
#